data_AF-A0A3R6XC87-F1
#
_entry.id   AF-A0A3R6XC87-F1
#
_cell.length_a   1.000
_cell.length_b   1.000
_cell.length_c   1.000
_cell.angle_alpha   90.00
_cell.angle_beta   90.00
_cell.angle_gamma   90.00
#
_symmetry.space_group_name_H-M   'P 1'
#
loop_
_entity.id
_entity.type
_entity.pdbx_description
1 polymer ?
#
loop_
_entity_poly.entity_id
_entity_poly.type
_entity_poly.pdbx_seq_one_letter_code
_entity_poly.pdbx_strand_id
1 'polypeptide(L)' 'VESVRNLGIEASGLEERKSFALKIAQDLFNFMTSFSTSTNSSMMVVPTNLLDRWMERFESKYRRDPNFMMKNN' A
#
# COMPACT_ATOMS: atom_id res chain seq x y z
N VAL A 1 -17.76 26.53 -26.53
CA VAL A 1 -17.87 26.98 -25.12
C VAL A 1 -17.73 25.74 -24.26
N GLU A 2 -16.73 25.71 -23.37
CA GLU A 2 -16.51 24.77 -22.25
C GLU A 2 -16.76 23.26 -22.42
N SER A 3 -15.77 22.49 -22.92
CA SER A 3 -15.75 21.03 -22.65
C SER A 3 -14.36 20.41 -22.52
N VAL A 4 -13.28 21.21 -22.40
CA VAL A 4 -11.91 20.66 -22.48
C VAL A 4 -11.02 21.02 -21.28
N ARG A 5 -11.61 21.27 -20.10
CA ARG A 5 -10.86 21.71 -18.91
C ARG A 5 -10.77 20.68 -17.76
N ASN A 6 -11.49 19.57 -17.79
CA ASN A 6 -11.56 18.65 -16.63
C ASN A 6 -10.81 17.32 -16.78
N LEU A 7 -10.39 16.91 -17.99
CA LEU A 7 -9.77 15.59 -18.20
C LEU A 7 -8.39 15.44 -17.53
N GLY A 8 -7.63 16.53 -17.36
CA GLY A 8 -6.27 16.49 -16.82
C GLY A 8 -6.19 16.30 -15.30
N ILE A 9 -7.18 16.82 -14.57
CA ILE A 9 -7.22 16.77 -13.09
C ILE A 9 -7.80 15.44 -12.60
N GLU A 10 -8.76 14.88 -13.34
CA GLU A 10 -9.34 13.57 -13.02
C GLU A 10 -8.35 12.44 -13.32
N ALA A 11 -7.66 12.50 -14.47
CA ALA A 11 -6.66 11.50 -14.83
C ALA A 11 -5.46 11.48 -13.86
N SER A 12 -4.98 12.65 -13.39
CA SER A 12 -3.90 12.70 -12.40
C SER A 12 -4.32 12.09 -11.07
N GLY A 13 -5.54 12.38 -10.60
CA GLY A 13 -6.08 11.79 -9.38
C GLY A 13 -6.28 10.27 -9.46
N LEU A 14 -6.58 9.72 -10.65
CA LEU A 14 -6.71 8.28 -10.84
C LEU A 14 -5.36 7.56 -10.79
N GLU A 15 -4.33 8.08 -11.46
CA GLU A 15 -2.99 7.49 -11.42
C GLU A 15 -2.35 7.58 -10.03
N GLU A 16 -2.59 8.68 -9.29
CA GLU A 16 -2.17 8.81 -7.89
C GLU A 16 -2.83 7.77 -6.99
N ARG A 17 -4.15 7.56 -7.12
CA ARG A 17 -4.89 6.52 -6.37
C ARG A 17 -4.39 5.12 -6.70
N LYS A 18 -4.12 4.84 -7.98
CA LYS A 18 -3.56 3.56 -8.42
C LYS A 18 -2.16 3.33 -7.86
N SER A 19 -1.29 4.34 -7.92
CA SER A 19 0.06 4.28 -7.34
C SER A 19 -0.01 4.03 -5.82
N PHE A 20 -0.91 4.72 -5.14
CA PHE A 20 -1.14 4.53 -3.71
C PHE A 20 -1.60 3.10 -3.38
N ALA A 21 -2.57 2.57 -4.11
CA ALA A 21 -3.05 1.20 -3.94
C ALA A 21 -1.92 0.17 -4.15
N LEU A 22 -1.08 0.36 -5.16
CA LEU A 22 0.08 -0.50 -5.40
C LEU A 22 1.11 -0.44 -4.27
N LYS A 23 1.36 0.75 -3.70
CA LYS A 23 2.25 0.90 -2.55
C LYS A 23 1.70 0.21 -1.29
N ILE A 24 0.39 0.27 -1.08
CA ILE A 24 -0.28 -0.48 0.01
C ILE A 24 -0.04 -1.98 -0.17
N ALA A 25 -0.29 -2.52 -1.38
CA ALA A 25 -0.07 -3.93 -1.67
C ALA A 25 1.39 -4.34 -1.44
N GLN A 26 2.35 -3.49 -1.85
CA GLN A 26 3.77 -3.75 -1.64
C GLN A 26 4.17 -3.70 -0.15
N ASP A 27 3.68 -2.74 0.64
CA ASP A 27 3.97 -2.69 2.09
C ASP A 27 3.40 -3.91 2.82
N LEU A 28 2.18 -4.33 2.47
CA LEU A 28 1.60 -5.56 2.99
C LEU A 28 2.44 -6.79 2.61
N PHE A 29 2.86 -6.90 1.35
CA PHE A 29 3.72 -8.00 0.92
C PHE A 29 5.06 -8.02 1.68
N ASN A 30 5.70 -6.87 1.85
CA ASN A 30 6.95 -6.75 2.61
C ASN A 30 6.76 -7.12 4.09
N PHE A 31 5.60 -6.79 4.66
CA PHE A 31 5.26 -7.22 6.02
C PHE A 31 5.07 -8.73 6.07
N MET A 32 4.33 -9.33 5.14
CA MET A 32 4.14 -10.79 5.04
C MET A 32 5.47 -11.54 4.92
N THR A 33 6.36 -11.10 4.02
CA THR A 33 7.67 -11.74 3.81
C THR A 33 8.57 -11.64 5.04
N SER A 34 8.38 -10.65 5.91
CA SER A 34 9.14 -10.54 7.17
C SER A 34 8.85 -11.68 8.17
N PHE A 35 7.72 -12.37 8.04
CA PHE A 35 7.39 -13.57 8.83
C PHE A 35 7.82 -14.87 8.15
N SER A 36 8.19 -14.81 6.87
CA SER A 36 8.57 -16.01 6.12
C SER A 36 9.96 -16.46 6.51
N THR A 37 10.02 -17.54 7.29
CA THR A 37 11.26 -18.28 7.58
C THR A 37 11.54 -19.39 6.55
N SER A 38 10.62 -19.61 5.61
CA SER A 38 10.63 -20.81 4.75
C SER A 38 11.57 -20.68 3.56
N THR A 39 12.34 -21.75 3.33
CA THR A 39 13.29 -21.95 2.22
C THR A 39 12.63 -22.46 0.94
N ASN A 40 11.30 -22.68 0.95
CA ASN A 40 10.56 -23.24 -0.18
C ASN A 40 9.90 -22.13 -1.00
N SER A 41 10.29 -21.99 -2.27
CA SER A 41 10.06 -20.79 -3.10
C SER A 41 8.61 -20.54 -3.51
N SER A 42 7.69 -21.46 -3.24
CA SER A 42 6.31 -21.43 -3.78
C SER A 42 5.21 -21.12 -2.78
N MET A 43 5.48 -21.18 -1.46
CA MET A 43 4.46 -20.97 -0.43
C MET A 43 5.02 -20.20 0.77
N MET A 44 4.18 -19.33 1.34
CA MET A 44 4.48 -18.54 2.52
C MET A 44 3.60 -19.01 3.68
N VAL A 45 4.23 -19.33 4.82
CA VAL A 45 3.52 -19.59 6.08
C VAL A 45 3.54 -18.30 6.90
N VAL A 46 2.37 -17.81 7.27
CA VAL A 46 2.19 -16.59 8.07
C VAL A 46 1.28 -16.84 9.28
N PRO A 47 1.42 -16.05 10.35
CA PRO A 47 0.46 -16.08 11.46
C PRO A 47 -0.97 -15.81 10.98
N THR A 48 -1.97 -16.45 11.59
CA THR A 48 -3.39 -16.29 11.24
C THR A 48 -3.91 -14.87 11.52
N ASN A 49 -3.32 -14.17 12.48
CA ASN A 49 -3.63 -12.78 12.82
C ASN A 49 -2.73 -11.76 12.09
N LEU A 50 -2.07 -12.16 11.00
CA LEU A 50 -1.14 -11.28 10.29
C LEU A 50 -1.82 -10.01 9.77
N LEU A 51 -3.02 -10.12 9.20
CA LEU A 51 -3.72 -8.96 8.66
C LEU A 51 -4.07 -7.96 9.77
N ASP A 52 -4.54 -8.42 10.93
CA ASP A 52 -4.85 -7.54 12.06
C ASP A 52 -3.61 -6.76 12.51
N ARG A 53 -2.47 -7.46 12.67
CA ARG A 53 -1.20 -6.84 13.05
C ARG A 53 -0.71 -5.83 12.02
N TRP A 54 -0.91 -6.12 10.73
CA TRP A 54 -0.56 -5.20 9.66
C TRP A 54 -1.44 -3.95 9.69
N MET A 55 -2.76 -4.11 9.88
CA MET A 55 -3.71 -3.00 9.97
C MET A 55 -3.40 -2.08 11.15
N GLU A 56 -3.14 -2.62 12.35
CA GLU A 56 -2.73 -1.83 13.52
C GLU A 56 -1.45 -1.02 13.25
N ARG A 57 -0.45 -1.64 12.61
CA ARG A 57 0.79 -0.99 12.20
C ARG A 57 0.54 0.10 11.17
N PHE A 58 -0.32 -0.17 10.19
CA PHE A 58 -0.69 0.77 9.14
C PHE A 58 -1.37 2.00 9.73
N GLU A 59 -2.40 1.82 10.56
CA GLU A 59 -3.12 2.90 11.23
C GLU A 59 -2.21 3.74 12.14
N SER A 60 -1.30 3.10 12.86
CA SER A 60 -0.31 3.80 13.68
C SER A 60 0.59 4.71 12.84
N LYS A 61 1.11 4.22 11.70
CA LYS A 61 1.91 5.02 10.76
C LYS A 61 1.07 6.14 10.13
N TYR A 62 -0.16 5.84 9.71
CA TYR A 62 -1.06 6.80 9.07
C TYR A 62 -1.43 7.95 10.01
N ARG A 63 -1.75 7.65 11.28
CA ARG A 63 -2.03 8.67 12.31
C ARG A 63 -0.84 9.60 12.53
N ARG A 64 0.38 9.08 12.43
CA ARG A 64 1.61 9.87 12.59
C ARG A 64 1.91 10.73 11.36
N ASP A 65 1.69 10.19 10.18
CA ASP A 65 1.94 10.86 8.91
C ASP A 65 0.99 10.33 7.83
N PRO A 66 -0.06 11.09 7.46
CA PRO A 66 -1.01 10.68 6.41
C PRO A 66 -0.34 10.45 5.04
N ASN A 67 0.84 11.02 4.80
CA ASN A 67 1.59 10.90 3.55
C ASN A 67 2.72 9.86 3.63
N PHE A 68 2.76 9.00 4.66
CA PHE A 68 3.88 8.08 4.87
C PHE A 68 4.12 7.11 3.70
N MET A 69 3.08 6.75 2.96
CA MET A 69 3.18 5.90 1.75
C MET A 69 3.62 6.69 0.50
N MET A 70 3.59 8.02 0.53
CA MET A 70 3.99 8.85 -0.61
C MET A 70 5.48 9.25 -0.57
N LYS A 71 6.16 9.00 0.54
CA LYS A 71 7.60 9.27 0.68
C LYS A 71 8.40 8.23 -0.12
N ASN A 72 9.13 8.68 -1.14
CA ASN A 72 10.19 7.89 -1.74
C ASN A 72 11.37 7.83 -0.74
N ASN A 73 11.85 6.62 -0.43
CA ASN A 73 13.19 6.44 0.12
C ASN A 73 14.19 6.42 -1.04
#